data_AF-A0A193LKH7-F1
#
_entry.id   AF-A0A193LKH7-F1
#
_cell.length_a   1.000
_cell.length_b   1.000
_cell.length_c   1.000
_cell.angle_alpha   90.00
_cell.angle_beta   90.00
_cell.angle_gamma   90.00
#
_symmetry.space_group_name_H-M   'P 1'
#
loop_
_entity.id
_entity.type
_entity.pdbx_description
1 polymer ?
#
loop_
_entity_poly.entity_id
_entity_poly.type
_entity_poly.pdbx_seq_one_letter_code
_entity_poly.pdbx_strand_id
1 'polypeptide(L)'
;MLRRYRKPGFYTDCFFADIPFRVSQEQFVLAFYSTALFRAERFILKWVVSKPSTDEQAVALASAKADEFAAWSVEGRTEKQLLLSDYQGRTKSWLRTDHTGTDAGTQTRLYFGSAVIPVLDRQTGERHLGLVYKALLGFHKVYSIALLWNAVARLKKQHSNN
;
A
#
# COMPACT_ATOMS: atom_id res chain seq x y z
N MET A 1 2.10 10.02 7.33
CA MET A 1 3.43 9.37 7.43
C MET A 1 4.22 9.47 6.12
N LEU A 2 3.64 9.07 4.98
CA LEU A 2 4.28 9.08 3.66
C LEU A 2 5.01 10.38 3.27
N ARG A 3 4.49 11.55 3.70
CA ARG A 3 5.08 12.87 3.42
C ARG A 3 6.58 12.97 3.77
N ARG A 4 7.08 12.18 4.72
CA ARG A 4 8.50 12.08 5.08
C ARG A 4 9.41 11.70 3.89
N TYR A 5 8.85 11.05 2.87
CA TYR A 5 9.55 10.58 1.68
C TYR A 5 9.48 11.53 0.49
N ARG A 6 8.76 12.65 0.60
CA ARG A 6 8.69 13.67 -0.44
C ARG A 6 9.96 14.52 -0.44
N LYS A 7 11.05 13.93 -0.95
CA LYS A 7 12.41 14.49 -0.98
C LYS A 7 12.91 14.57 -2.44
N PRO A 8 13.85 15.48 -2.75
CA PRO A 8 14.50 15.49 -4.06
C PRO A 8 15.08 14.12 -4.43
N GLY A 9 14.81 13.67 -5.65
CA GLY A 9 15.25 12.38 -6.18
C GLY A 9 14.43 11.16 -5.74
N PHE A 10 13.50 11.32 -4.79
CA PHE A 10 12.57 10.25 -4.41
C PHE A 10 11.35 10.30 -5.31
N TYR A 11 10.82 9.14 -5.65
CA TYR A 11 9.50 9.06 -6.25
C TYR A 11 8.46 8.89 -5.14
N THR A 12 7.36 9.63 -5.24
CA THR A 12 6.19 9.48 -4.36
C THR A 12 4.90 9.65 -5.15
N ASP A 13 3.92 8.80 -4.89
CA ASP A 13 2.55 8.98 -5.40
C ASP A 13 1.50 8.77 -4.30
N CYS A 14 0.28 9.20 -4.59
CA CYS A 14 -0.86 9.08 -3.70
C CYS A 14 -2.15 9.10 -4.53
N PHE A 15 -2.91 8.03 -4.44
CA PHE A 15 -4.21 7.85 -5.07
C PHE A 15 -5.28 7.74 -3.98
N PHE A 16 -6.51 8.11 -4.30
CA PHE A 16 -7.63 7.97 -3.37
C PHE A 16 -8.89 7.47 -4.07
N ALA A 17 -9.78 6.89 -3.26
CA ALA A 17 -11.13 6.51 -3.69
C ALA A 17 -12.11 6.80 -2.55
N ASP A 18 -13.29 7.29 -2.92
CA ASP A 18 -14.38 7.58 -2.00
C ASP A 18 -15.39 6.44 -1.98
N ILE A 19 -15.84 6.04 -0.80
CA ILE A 19 -16.83 4.98 -0.57
C ILE A 19 -17.96 5.53 0.32
N PRO A 20 -19.24 5.34 -0.05
CA PRO A 20 -20.39 5.95 0.63
C PRO A 20 -20.82 5.22 1.91
N PHE A 21 -19.87 4.64 2.65
CA PHE A 21 -20.10 4.01 3.95
C PHE A 21 -18.83 4.06 4.81
N ARG A 22 -18.98 3.78 6.10
CA ARG A 22 -17.86 3.77 7.05
C ARG A 22 -17.00 2.52 6.86
N VAL A 23 -15.69 2.72 6.71
CA VAL A 23 -14.68 1.66 6.61
C VAL A 23 -13.59 1.92 7.63
N SER A 24 -13.29 0.95 8.50
CA SER A 24 -12.17 1.05 9.44
C SER A 24 -10.82 0.87 8.74
N GLN A 25 -9.74 1.35 9.36
CA GLN A 25 -8.40 1.13 8.84
C GLN A 25 -8.08 -0.37 8.71
N GLU A 26 -8.51 -1.19 9.66
CA GLU A 26 -8.35 -2.65 9.62
C GLU A 26 -9.06 -3.26 8.41
N GLN A 27 -10.32 -2.90 8.17
CA GLN A 27 -11.09 -3.35 7.01
C GLN A 27 -10.39 -2.97 5.70
N PHE A 28 -9.86 -1.74 5.62
CA PHE A 28 -9.14 -1.31 4.43
C PHE A 28 -7.83 -2.08 4.23
N VAL A 29 -7.00 -2.23 5.26
CA VAL A 29 -5.73 -2.99 5.20
C VAL A 29 -6.00 -4.43 4.77
N LEU A 30 -7.00 -5.08 5.36
CA LEU A 30 -7.38 -6.44 5.01
C LEU A 30 -7.87 -6.51 3.56
N ALA A 31 -8.79 -5.62 3.16
CA ALA A 31 -9.32 -5.61 1.80
C ALA A 31 -8.24 -5.38 0.74
N PHE A 32 -7.23 -4.56 1.05
CA PHE A 32 -6.11 -4.25 0.17
C PHE A 32 -5.12 -5.42 0.00
N TYR A 33 -4.65 -6.01 1.10
CA TYR A 33 -3.64 -7.09 1.06
C TYR A 33 -4.20 -8.50 0.84
N SER A 34 -5.53 -8.66 0.87
CA SER A 34 -6.23 -9.92 0.52
C SER A 34 -6.72 -9.98 -0.95
N THR A 35 -6.38 -9.00 -1.78
CA THR A 35 -6.82 -8.97 -3.19
C THR A 35 -6.24 -10.13 -4.02
N ALA A 36 -6.99 -10.59 -5.03
CA ALA A 36 -6.53 -11.60 -5.98
C ALA A 36 -5.29 -11.12 -6.79
N LEU A 37 -5.14 -9.81 -6.95
CA LEU A 37 -3.97 -9.19 -7.58
C LEU A 37 -2.69 -9.40 -6.75
N PHE A 38 -2.78 -9.28 -5.42
CA PHE A 38 -1.68 -9.64 -4.53
C PHE A 38 -1.39 -11.15 -4.56
N ARG A 39 -2.42 -12.00 -4.77
CA ARG A 39 -2.21 -13.45 -4.99
C ARG A 39 -1.48 -13.78 -6.30
N ALA A 40 -1.61 -12.95 -7.33
CA ALA A 40 -0.83 -13.08 -8.56
C ALA A 40 0.61 -12.55 -8.36
N GLU A 41 0.78 -11.44 -7.63
CA GLU A 41 2.12 -10.92 -7.26
C GLU A 41 2.86 -11.88 -6.31
N ARG A 42 2.16 -12.65 -5.46
CA ARG A 42 2.72 -13.75 -4.64
C ARG A 42 3.44 -14.81 -5.49
N PHE A 43 3.00 -15.07 -6.72
CA PHE A 43 3.72 -15.98 -7.62
C PHE A 43 5.05 -15.37 -8.08
N ILE A 44 5.07 -14.09 -8.43
CA ILE A 44 6.29 -13.38 -8.87
C ILE A 44 7.28 -13.20 -7.71
N LEU A 45 6.80 -12.79 -6.52
CA LEU A 45 7.63 -12.66 -5.31
C LEU A 45 8.11 -14.02 -4.77
N LYS A 46 7.35 -15.11 -4.96
CA LYS A 46 7.79 -16.46 -4.58
C LYS A 46 9.03 -16.91 -5.36
N TRP A 47 9.13 -16.56 -6.65
CA TRP A 47 10.29 -16.90 -7.48
C TRP A 47 11.48 -15.95 -7.28
N VAL A 48 11.25 -14.71 -6.82
CA VAL A 48 12.31 -13.69 -6.71
C VAL A 48 12.79 -13.46 -5.25
N VAL A 49 11.94 -13.68 -4.25
CA VAL A 49 12.20 -13.28 -2.84
C VAL A 49 11.90 -14.39 -1.81
N SER A 50 11.33 -15.54 -2.20
CA SER A 50 11.05 -16.70 -1.31
C SER A 50 10.30 -16.38 0.01
N LYS A 51 9.55 -15.27 0.08
CA LYS A 51 8.75 -14.89 1.25
C LYS A 51 7.25 -14.82 0.88
N PRO A 52 6.49 -15.93 1.01
CA PRO A 52 5.07 -15.92 0.70
C PRO A 52 4.30 -15.05 1.72
N SER A 53 3.34 -14.25 1.24
CA SER A 53 2.35 -13.59 2.12
C SER A 53 1.11 -14.48 2.25
N THR A 54 0.63 -14.73 3.45
CA THR A 54 -0.63 -15.47 3.68
C THR A 54 -1.79 -14.55 4.07
N ASP A 55 -3.02 -15.05 3.97
CA ASP A 55 -4.20 -14.29 4.37
C ASP A 55 -4.23 -14.11 5.90
N GLU A 56 -3.70 -15.08 6.65
CA GLU A 56 -3.49 -14.99 8.11
C GLU A 56 -2.49 -13.89 8.47
N GLN A 57 -1.41 -13.73 7.69
CA GLN A 57 -0.49 -12.60 7.88
C GLN A 57 -1.15 -11.26 7.58
N ALA A 58 -2.02 -11.19 6.55
CA ALA A 58 -2.77 -9.98 6.25
C ALA A 58 -3.75 -9.62 7.38
N VAL A 59 -4.42 -10.62 7.98
CA VAL A 59 -5.27 -10.43 9.16
C VAL A 59 -4.43 -9.96 10.35
N ALA A 60 -3.32 -10.63 10.67
CA ALA A 60 -2.44 -10.23 11.77
C ALA A 60 -1.90 -8.81 11.62
N LEU A 61 -1.54 -8.42 10.38
CA LEU A 61 -1.12 -7.05 10.06
C LEU A 61 -2.26 -6.04 10.23
N ALA A 62 -3.46 -6.38 9.74
CA ALA A 62 -4.64 -5.50 9.80
C ALA A 62 -5.07 -5.24 11.26
N SER A 63 -5.08 -6.29 12.08
CA SER A 63 -5.43 -6.24 13.50
C SER A 63 -4.30 -5.74 14.41
N ALA A 64 -3.19 -5.25 13.85
CA ALA A 64 -2.00 -4.80 14.58
C ALA A 64 -1.39 -5.85 15.53
N LYS A 65 -1.57 -7.14 15.23
CA LYS A 65 -0.98 -8.28 15.95
C LYS A 65 0.38 -8.71 15.39
N ALA A 66 0.76 -8.17 14.23
CA ALA A 66 2.06 -8.39 13.62
C ALA A 66 2.56 -7.10 12.94
N ASP A 67 3.88 -6.94 12.99
CA ASP A 67 4.60 -5.86 12.32
C ASP A 67 5.40 -6.35 11.10
N GLU A 68 5.34 -7.64 10.79
CA GLU A 68 5.96 -8.26 9.61
C GLU A 68 4.89 -8.87 8.70
N PHE A 69 5.03 -8.67 7.39
CA PHE A 69 4.14 -9.17 6.35
C PHE A 69 4.94 -9.54 5.10
N ALA A 70 5.21 -10.83 4.91
CA ALA A 70 6.11 -11.35 3.87
C ALA A 70 7.48 -10.64 3.84
N ALA A 71 7.77 -9.88 2.78
CA ALA A 71 9.00 -9.12 2.61
C ALA A 71 8.87 -7.65 3.07
N TRP A 72 7.85 -7.34 3.85
CA TRP A 72 7.54 -5.99 4.32
C TRP A 72 7.50 -5.94 5.85
N SER A 73 7.96 -4.83 6.41
CA SER A 73 7.87 -4.53 7.84
C SER A 73 7.14 -3.21 8.08
N VAL A 74 6.47 -3.09 9.23
CA VAL A 74 5.78 -1.85 9.64
C VAL A 74 6.81 -0.81 10.02
N GLU A 75 6.80 0.31 9.30
CA GLU A 75 7.62 1.47 9.62
C GLU A 75 6.86 2.51 10.45
N GLY A 76 5.53 2.56 10.31
CA GLY A 76 4.70 3.45 11.10
C GLY A 76 3.24 3.04 11.09
N ARG A 77 2.60 3.16 12.24
CA ARG A 77 1.19 2.80 12.43
C ARG A 77 0.48 3.80 13.34
N THR A 78 -0.76 4.12 12.98
CA THR A 78 -1.73 4.87 13.78
C THR A 78 -3.11 4.29 13.50
N GLU A 79 -4.14 4.72 14.23
CA GLU A 79 -5.52 4.32 14.01
C GLU A 79 -6.02 4.53 12.57
N LYS A 80 -5.49 5.54 11.86
CA LYS A 80 -5.93 5.93 10.52
C LYS A 80 -4.90 5.67 9.42
N GLN A 81 -3.70 5.22 9.76
CA GLN A 81 -2.61 5.08 8.78
C GLN A 81 -1.73 3.87 9.08
N LEU A 82 -1.32 3.18 8.01
CA LEU A 82 -0.31 2.15 8.02
C LEU A 82 0.76 2.49 6.98
N LEU A 83 2.03 2.42 7.36
CA LEU A 83 3.18 2.56 6.49
C LEU A 83 4.04 1.30 6.61
N LEU A 84 4.22 0.61 5.48
CA LEU A 84 5.14 -0.51 5.35
C LEU A 84 6.38 -0.11 4.56
N SER A 85 7.48 -0.78 4.86
CA SER A 85 8.73 -0.76 4.10
C SER A 85 9.02 -2.14 3.57
N ASP A 86 9.53 -2.24 2.33
CA ASP A 86 10.12 -3.49 1.87
C ASP A 86 11.39 -3.82 2.68
N TYR A 87 11.84 -5.07 2.57
CA TYR A 87 13.01 -5.60 3.27
C TYR A 87 14.34 -4.90 2.91
N GLN A 88 14.39 -4.18 1.78
CA GLN A 88 15.56 -3.41 1.37
C GLN A 88 15.47 -1.94 1.82
N GLY A 89 14.36 -1.53 2.44
CA GLY A 89 14.08 -0.14 2.79
C GLY A 89 13.71 0.74 1.60
N ARG A 90 13.59 0.19 0.39
CA ARG A 90 13.57 0.94 -0.88
C ARG A 90 12.18 1.35 -1.32
N THR A 91 11.19 0.53 -1.02
CA THR A 91 9.80 0.78 -1.40
C THR A 91 8.97 0.96 -0.14
N LYS A 92 8.10 1.97 -0.16
CA LYS A 92 7.15 2.26 0.89
C LYS A 92 5.74 2.06 0.38
N SER A 93 4.90 1.38 1.16
CA SER A 93 3.48 1.21 0.92
C SER A 93 2.70 1.87 2.04
N TRP A 94 1.82 2.82 1.71
CA TRP A 94 1.09 3.61 2.69
C TRP A 94 -0.40 3.55 2.44
N LEU A 95 -1.16 3.18 3.47
CA LEU A 95 -2.62 3.11 3.47
C LEU A 95 -3.17 4.08 4.50
N ARG A 96 -4.19 4.85 4.15
CA ARG A 96 -4.92 5.71 5.09
C ARG A 96 -6.41 5.68 4.86
N THR A 97 -7.17 5.78 5.94
CA THR A 97 -8.60 6.05 5.93
C THR A 97 -8.88 7.45 6.50
N ASP A 98 -9.72 8.22 5.83
CA ASP A 98 -10.35 9.42 6.37
C ASP A 98 -11.86 9.26 6.30
N HIS A 99 -12.55 9.38 7.43
CA HIS A 99 -14.00 9.46 7.45
C HIS A 99 -14.41 10.90 7.13
N THR A 100 -15.17 11.06 6.07
CA THR A 100 -15.74 12.34 5.63
C THR A 100 -17.25 12.19 5.64
N GLY A 101 -18.00 13.16 6.15
CA GLY A 101 -19.45 13.03 6.21
C GLY A 101 -20.08 14.19 6.95
N THR A 102 -21.29 14.53 6.54
CA THR A 102 -22.22 15.45 7.23
C THR A 102 -23.38 14.62 7.81
N ASP A 103 -24.33 15.26 8.48
CA ASP A 103 -25.48 14.60 9.12
C ASP A 103 -26.31 13.69 8.19
N ALA A 104 -26.15 13.83 6.86
CA ALA A 104 -26.84 13.03 5.84
C ALA A 104 -26.17 11.68 5.52
N GLY A 105 -24.95 11.40 6.00
CA GLY A 105 -24.32 10.09 5.81
C GLY A 105 -22.80 10.05 6.05
N THR A 106 -22.31 8.90 6.53
CA THR A 106 -20.87 8.66 6.75
C THR A 106 -20.23 8.09 5.48
N GLN A 107 -19.24 8.80 4.92
CA GLN A 107 -18.40 8.36 3.82
C GLN A 107 -16.98 8.07 4.32
N THR A 108 -16.25 7.21 3.61
CA THR A 108 -14.82 6.99 3.84
C THR A 108 -14.03 7.28 2.58
N ARG A 109 -13.01 8.13 2.69
CA ARG A 109 -11.95 8.26 1.70
C ARG A 109 -10.81 7.31 2.04
N LEU A 110 -10.50 6.43 1.10
CA LEU A 110 -9.37 5.52 1.16
C LEU A 110 -8.21 6.12 0.39
N TYR A 111 -7.02 6.13 0.96
CA TYR A 111 -5.80 6.54 0.28
C TYR A 111 -4.83 5.37 0.17
N PHE A 112 -4.25 5.23 -1.01
CA PHE A 112 -3.07 4.40 -1.22
C PHE A 112 -1.96 5.27 -1.80
N GLY A 113 -0.80 5.30 -1.16
CA GLY A 113 0.36 5.99 -1.67
C GLY A 113 1.62 5.16 -1.51
N SER A 114 2.63 5.52 -2.27
CA SER A 114 3.91 4.82 -2.26
C SER A 114 5.08 5.78 -2.32
N ALA A 115 6.25 5.28 -1.94
CA ALA A 115 7.51 5.94 -2.20
C ALA A 115 8.56 4.96 -2.69
N VAL A 116 9.39 5.38 -3.65
CA VAL A 116 10.56 4.63 -4.11
C VAL A 116 11.81 5.46 -3.83
N ILE A 117 12.70 4.89 -3.02
CA ILE A 117 13.97 5.48 -2.62
C ILE A 117 15.02 5.15 -3.70
N PRO A 118 15.68 6.17 -4.28
CA PRO A 118 16.75 5.96 -5.25
C PRO A 118 17.94 5.25 -4.59
N VAL A 119 18.66 4.44 -5.36
CA VAL A 119 19.96 3.92 -4.92
C VAL A 119 20.98 5.05 -5.02
N LEU A 120 21.82 5.16 -4.01
CA LEU A 120 22.99 6.01 -4.06
C LEU A 120 24.03 5.31 -4.92
N ASP A 121 24.43 5.95 -6.01
CA ASP A 121 25.63 5.52 -6.71
C ASP A 121 26.84 5.80 -5.81
N ARG A 122 27.54 4.74 -5.40
CA ARG A 122 28.69 4.86 -4.47
C ARG A 122 29.93 5.41 -5.16
N GLN A 123 30.01 5.38 -6.49
CA GLN A 123 31.15 5.89 -7.26
C GLN A 123 30.98 7.36 -7.59
N THR A 124 29.76 7.80 -7.93
CA THR A 124 29.50 9.20 -8.32
C THR A 124 28.88 10.04 -7.20
N GLY A 125 28.31 9.41 -6.16
CA GLY A 125 27.59 10.08 -5.08
C GLY A 125 26.19 10.58 -5.47
N GLU A 126 25.78 10.38 -6.72
CA GLU A 126 24.53 10.88 -7.26
C GLU A 126 23.36 9.91 -6.98
N ARG A 127 22.16 10.47 -6.82
CA ARG A 127 20.91 9.71 -6.58
C ARG A 127 20.11 9.66 -7.87
N HIS A 128 20.13 8.51 -8.53
CA HIS A 128 19.38 8.33 -9.77
C HIS A 128 18.28 7.28 -9.62
N LEU A 129 17.08 7.63 -10.04
CA LEU A 129 16.13 6.65 -10.57
C LEU A 129 16.54 6.43 -12.02
N GLY A 130 17.36 5.42 -12.29
CA GLY A 130 17.82 5.10 -13.66
C GLY A 130 16.65 4.90 -14.64
N LEU A 131 16.91 4.84 -15.95
CA LEU A 131 15.87 4.70 -16.99
C LEU A 131 14.93 3.51 -16.76
N VAL A 132 15.46 2.39 -16.26
CA VAL A 132 14.68 1.21 -15.85
C VAL A 132 13.67 1.55 -14.75
N TYR A 133 14.02 2.41 -13.80
CA TYR A 133 13.08 2.89 -12.79
C TYR A 133 11.96 3.72 -13.40
N LYS A 134 12.23 4.63 -14.36
CA LYS A 134 11.16 5.41 -15.01
C LYS A 134 10.13 4.54 -15.72
N ALA A 135 10.54 3.46 -16.38
CA ALA A 135 9.63 2.49 -16.99
C ALA A 135 8.82 1.72 -15.94
N LEU A 136 9.49 1.23 -14.88
CA LEU A 136 8.82 0.54 -13.77
C LEU A 136 7.85 1.47 -13.01
N LEU A 137 8.11 2.77 -12.95
CA LEU A 137 7.21 3.76 -12.34
C LEU A 137 5.88 3.89 -13.09
N GLY A 138 5.88 3.77 -14.42
CA GLY A 138 4.65 3.77 -15.21
C GLY A 138 3.78 2.56 -14.86
N PHE A 139 4.39 1.37 -14.81
CA PHE A 139 3.72 0.14 -14.37
C PHE A 139 3.22 0.27 -12.92
N HIS A 140 4.02 0.85 -12.04
CA HIS A 140 3.68 1.04 -10.63
C HIS A 140 2.42 1.90 -10.42
N LYS A 141 2.21 2.95 -11.22
CA LYS A 141 0.98 3.76 -11.13
C LYS A 141 -0.26 2.94 -11.48
N VAL A 142 -0.21 2.21 -12.59
CA VAL A 142 -1.32 1.35 -13.03
C VAL A 142 -1.58 0.26 -11.99
N TYR A 143 -0.52 -0.36 -11.49
CA TYR A 143 -0.59 -1.37 -10.44
C TYR A 143 -1.23 -0.81 -9.16
N SER A 144 -0.82 0.39 -8.73
CA SER A 144 -1.33 1.07 -7.55
C SER A 144 -2.82 1.39 -7.65
N ILE A 145 -3.25 1.90 -8.81
CA ILE A 145 -4.66 2.17 -9.08
C ILE A 145 -5.45 0.86 -9.07
N ALA A 146 -4.94 -0.19 -9.71
CA ALA A 146 -5.60 -1.50 -9.76
C ALA A 146 -5.77 -2.11 -8.36
N LEU A 147 -4.76 -2.04 -7.49
CA LEU A 147 -4.85 -2.49 -6.11
C LEU A 147 -5.94 -1.74 -5.34
N LEU A 148 -5.94 -0.41 -5.42
CA LEU A 148 -6.93 0.42 -4.75
C LEU A 148 -8.36 0.12 -5.27
N TRP A 149 -8.52 -0.03 -6.57
CA TRP A 149 -9.79 -0.42 -7.20
C TRP A 149 -10.30 -1.78 -6.71
N ASN A 150 -9.42 -2.79 -6.64
CA ASN A 150 -9.80 -4.11 -6.14
C ASN A 150 -10.20 -4.07 -4.66
N ALA A 151 -9.49 -3.29 -3.84
CA ALA A 151 -9.85 -3.08 -2.43
C ALA A 151 -11.25 -2.45 -2.31
N VAL A 152 -11.53 -1.41 -3.09
CA VAL A 152 -12.86 -0.77 -3.13
C VAL A 152 -13.95 -1.76 -3.56
N ALA A 153 -13.73 -2.51 -4.64
CA ALA A 153 -14.69 -3.50 -5.14
C ALA A 153 -15.02 -4.57 -4.08
N ARG A 154 -13.99 -5.05 -3.37
CA ARG A 154 -14.16 -6.02 -2.28
C ARG A 154 -14.95 -5.44 -1.11
N LEU A 155 -14.63 -4.23 -0.67
CA LEU A 155 -15.35 -3.56 0.42
C LEU A 155 -16.83 -3.35 0.07
N LYS A 156 -17.13 -2.93 -1.17
CA LYS A 156 -18.51 -2.81 -1.66
C LYS A 156 -19.25 -4.15 -1.60
N LYS A 157 -18.62 -5.23 -2.09
CA LYS A 157 -19.20 -6.58 -2.03
C LYS A 157 -19.47 -7.05 -0.60
N GLN A 158 -18.54 -6.79 0.33
CA GLN A 158 -18.71 -7.15 1.74
C GLN A 158 -19.84 -6.35 2.41
N HIS A 159 -19.96 -5.06 2.08
CA HIS A 159 -21.04 -4.22 2.59
C HIS A 159 -22.42 -4.63 2.08
N SER A 160 -22.54 -5.00 0.80
CA SER A 160 -23.83 -5.47 0.23
C SER A 160 -24.29 -6.84 0.74
N ASN A 161 -23.40 -7.62 1.35
CA ASN A 161 -23.71 -8.95 1.89
C ASN A 161 -24.02 -8.93 3.40
N ASN A 162 -23.91 -7.77 4.05
CA ASN A 162 -24.28 -7.53 5.45
C ASN A 162 -25.64 -6.85 5.51
#